data_AF-A0A9P8K1K2-F1
#
_entry.id   AF-A0A9P8K1K2-F1
#
_cell.length_a   1.000
_cell.length_b   1.000
_cell.length_c   1.000
_cell.angle_alpha   90.00
_cell.angle_beta   90.00
_cell.angle_gamma   90.00
#
_symmetry.space_group_name_H-M   'P 1'
#
loop_
_entity.id
_entity.type
_entity.pdbx_description
1 polymer ?
#
loop_
_entity_poly.entity_id
_entity_poly.type
_entity_poly.pdbx_seq_one_letter_code
_entity_poly.pdbx_strand_id
1 'polypeptide(L)'
;MHCTRTLLSIIATSSLVASSPFTHLKRDGASTSSWQPSATTTTSSDAPCPTTPEAGTYCGFINPEDPCAPQPGGQGPRIVPDTVSAFKDYTPFQSMSLNNTYAPGYTNIFTNLTASANLHSYLGLYYLDTYSPSACAQECNSAADCTSFNIYIERDPSQNPTKNDSTAPTVWGYWCPNPPSLTNYVCALWADAMYNSSATNYGQYRGGDFEVAIVGSNGFVKNGVYNMSSYWSGAPSVSAGPTSGMPTPQPSASGIVAYTGGASVLESGWMWMASAMVVAVMLVL
;
A
#
# COMPACT_ATOMS: atom_id res chain seq x y z
N MET A 1 -31.06 -26.75 -60.04
CA MET A 1 -31.68 -25.90 -61.06
C MET A 1 -30.79 -24.68 -61.24
N HIS A 2 -30.26 -24.53 -62.45
CA HIS A 2 -29.38 -23.44 -62.90
C HIS A 2 -30.06 -22.06 -62.85
N CYS A 3 -29.30 -20.99 -62.62
CA CYS A 3 -29.09 -19.98 -63.67
C CYS A 3 -27.91 -19.05 -63.35
N THR A 4 -26.99 -18.95 -64.30
CA THR A 4 -25.83 -18.06 -64.38
C THR A 4 -26.14 -16.90 -65.35
N ARG A 5 -25.53 -15.72 -65.17
CA ARG A 5 -25.25 -14.66 -66.19
C ARG A 5 -24.37 -13.60 -65.50
N THR A 6 -23.07 -13.40 -65.74
CA THR A 6 -22.20 -13.15 -66.92
C THR A 6 -22.21 -11.70 -67.46
N LEU A 7 -21.14 -10.97 -67.08
CA LEU A 7 -20.30 -9.94 -67.75
C LEU A 7 -20.91 -8.69 -68.43
N LEU A 8 -20.31 -7.51 -68.15
CA LEU A 8 -19.38 -6.85 -69.09
C LEU A 8 -18.49 -5.77 -68.43
N SER A 9 -17.23 -5.72 -68.87
CA SER A 9 -16.17 -4.75 -68.53
C SER A 9 -16.11 -3.62 -69.56
N ILE A 10 -15.63 -2.43 -69.17
CA ILE A 10 -15.04 -1.44 -70.09
C ILE A 10 -13.67 -1.02 -69.54
N ILE A 11 -12.65 -1.24 -70.37
CA ILE A 11 -11.26 -0.79 -70.24
C ILE A 11 -11.12 0.51 -71.04
N ALA A 12 -10.39 1.50 -70.52
CA ALA A 12 -9.66 2.46 -71.34
C ALA A 12 -8.34 2.82 -70.65
N THR A 13 -7.25 2.62 -71.39
CA THR A 13 -5.84 2.82 -71.02
C THR A 13 -5.28 4.12 -71.59
N SER A 14 -4.07 4.46 -71.11
CA SER A 14 -3.00 5.25 -71.77
C SER A 14 -2.92 6.72 -71.33
N SER A 15 -1.75 7.36 -71.08
CA SER A 15 -0.35 6.95 -71.02
C SER A 15 0.49 8.09 -70.40
N LEU A 16 1.65 7.72 -69.87
CA LEU A 16 2.71 8.56 -69.30
C LEU A 16 3.43 9.43 -70.35
N VAL A 17 3.92 10.61 -69.96
CA VAL A 17 5.09 11.27 -70.57
C VAL A 17 5.96 11.86 -69.45
N ALA A 18 7.25 11.49 -69.47
CA ALA A 18 8.31 11.99 -68.61
C ALA A 18 9.16 13.03 -69.35
N SER A 19 9.74 13.99 -68.62
CA SER A 19 10.90 14.79 -69.04
C SER A 19 11.60 15.40 -67.80
N SER A 20 12.88 15.12 -67.62
CA SER A 20 13.81 15.71 -66.61
C SER A 20 14.54 16.94 -67.21
N PRO A 21 15.63 17.50 -66.61
CA PRO A 21 15.91 17.96 -65.23
C PRO A 21 16.32 19.47 -65.21
N PHE A 22 16.21 20.18 -64.08
CA PHE A 22 17.05 21.38 -63.84
C PHE A 22 17.31 21.59 -62.35
N THR A 23 18.59 21.68 -62.02
CA THR A 23 19.17 22.00 -60.72
C THR A 23 18.90 23.46 -60.32
N HIS A 24 18.48 23.69 -59.07
CA HIS A 24 18.72 24.98 -58.41
C HIS A 24 19.10 24.77 -56.94
N LEU A 25 20.15 25.49 -56.54
CA LEU A 25 20.91 25.43 -55.29
C LEU A 25 20.14 25.91 -54.04
N LYS A 26 20.55 25.37 -52.87
CA LYS A 26 20.68 25.99 -51.51
C LYS A 26 19.41 26.67 -50.90
N ARG A 27 19.13 26.70 -49.59
CA ARG A 27 19.70 26.25 -48.30
C ARG A 27 18.64 26.59 -47.23
N ASP A 28 18.83 26.07 -46.01
CA ASP A 28 18.23 26.48 -44.72
C ASP A 28 16.83 25.90 -44.48
N GLY A 29 16.53 25.11 -43.44
CA GLY A 29 17.15 25.02 -42.12
C GLY A 29 16.00 25.05 -41.11
N ALA A 30 15.40 23.91 -40.83
CA ALA A 30 14.48 23.73 -39.70
C ALA A 30 14.60 22.29 -39.20
N SER A 31 15.67 22.03 -38.45
CA SER A 31 15.77 20.85 -37.62
C SER A 31 14.67 20.92 -36.57
N THR A 32 13.59 20.17 -36.76
CA THR A 32 12.67 19.86 -35.66
C THR A 32 13.42 19.00 -34.66
N SER A 33 14.01 19.66 -33.66
CA SER A 33 14.58 19.02 -32.49
C SER A 33 13.44 18.40 -31.68
N SER A 34 13.11 17.14 -31.98
CA SER A 34 12.37 16.31 -31.05
C SER A 34 13.23 16.19 -29.79
N TRP A 35 12.79 16.83 -28.70
CA TRP A 35 13.28 16.51 -27.37
C TRP A 35 12.91 15.06 -27.08
N GLN A 36 13.77 14.13 -27.46
CA GLN A 36 13.75 12.79 -26.92
C GLN A 36 14.33 12.93 -25.50
N PRO A 37 13.56 12.74 -24.43
CA PRO A 37 14.16 12.56 -23.12
C PRO A 37 15.12 11.38 -23.23
N SER A 38 16.36 11.56 -22.76
CA SER A 38 17.35 10.49 -22.70
C SER A 38 16.73 9.29 -22.00
N ALA A 39 16.67 8.16 -22.70
CA ALA A 39 16.19 6.91 -22.14
C ALA A 39 17.09 6.53 -20.97
N THR A 40 16.57 6.62 -19.75
CA THR A 40 17.24 6.11 -18.56
C THR A 40 17.02 4.61 -18.53
N THR A 41 18.06 3.84 -18.83
CA THR A 41 18.07 2.39 -18.66
C THR A 41 18.01 2.06 -17.18
N THR A 42 17.07 1.21 -16.77
CA THR A 42 17.06 0.58 -15.45
C THR A 42 17.64 -0.83 -15.57
N THR A 43 18.20 -1.35 -14.47
CA THR A 43 18.98 -2.61 -14.43
C THR A 43 18.18 -3.88 -14.81
N SER A 44 16.88 -3.78 -15.08
CA SER A 44 15.94 -4.90 -15.09
C SER A 44 14.98 -4.95 -16.30
N SER A 45 15.23 -4.21 -17.38
CA SER A 45 14.37 -4.26 -18.57
C SER A 45 15.14 -4.19 -19.88
N ASP A 46 14.85 -5.15 -20.78
CA ASP A 46 15.39 -5.20 -22.15
C ASP A 46 14.62 -4.27 -23.12
N ALA A 47 13.55 -3.62 -22.66
CA ALA A 47 12.71 -2.71 -23.43
C ALA A 47 12.73 -1.29 -22.82
N PRO A 48 12.67 -0.22 -23.65
CA PRO A 48 12.62 1.14 -23.14
C PRO A 48 11.32 1.38 -22.36
N CYS A 49 11.43 1.97 -21.17
CA CYS A 49 10.27 2.26 -20.33
C CYS A 49 9.34 3.29 -21.02
N PRO A 50 8.01 3.16 -20.90
CA PRO A 50 7.05 4.16 -21.40
C PRO A 50 7.19 5.54 -20.75
N THR A 51 7.72 5.57 -19.52
CA THR A 51 7.99 6.78 -18.71
C THR A 51 9.35 6.63 -18.05
N THR A 52 9.99 7.76 -17.68
CA THR A 52 11.23 7.73 -16.90
C THR A 52 10.94 7.13 -15.52
N PRO A 53 11.50 5.96 -15.16
CA PRO A 53 11.30 5.39 -13.83
C PRO A 53 12.00 6.25 -12.78
N GLU A 54 11.51 6.20 -11.55
CA GLU A 54 12.21 6.80 -10.42
C GLU A 54 13.60 6.17 -10.27
N ALA A 55 14.57 6.97 -9.80
CA ALA A 55 15.94 6.51 -9.64
C ALA A 55 16.01 5.27 -8.72
N GLY A 56 16.57 4.17 -9.22
CA GLY A 56 16.70 2.91 -8.48
C GLY A 56 15.51 1.94 -8.62
N THR A 57 14.49 2.29 -9.42
CA THR A 57 13.31 1.44 -9.65
C THR A 57 13.36 0.78 -11.04
N TYR A 58 12.40 -0.11 -11.32
CA TYR A 58 12.27 -0.80 -12.62
C TYR A 58 11.10 -0.25 -13.44
N CYS A 59 11.08 -0.51 -14.76
CA CYS A 59 9.93 -0.10 -15.59
C CYS A 59 8.62 -0.69 -15.03
N GLY A 60 7.63 0.17 -14.77
CA GLY A 60 6.32 -0.27 -14.27
C GLY A 60 6.23 -0.38 -12.74
N PHE A 61 7.31 -0.06 -12.02
CA PHE A 61 7.21 0.22 -10.59
C PHE A 61 6.26 1.41 -10.36
N ILE A 62 5.31 1.24 -9.46
CA ILE A 62 4.46 2.31 -8.96
C ILE A 62 4.95 2.62 -7.55
N ASN A 63 5.38 3.86 -7.33
CA ASN A 63 5.60 4.36 -5.99
C ASN A 63 4.24 4.71 -5.38
N PRO A 64 3.73 3.99 -4.39
CA PRO A 64 2.43 4.31 -3.81
C PRO A 64 2.46 5.57 -2.95
N GLU A 65 3.63 6.18 -2.70
CA GLU A 65 3.71 7.52 -2.11
C GLU A 65 3.60 8.64 -3.15
N ASP A 66 3.63 8.33 -4.45
CA ASP A 66 3.38 9.33 -5.48
C ASP A 66 1.94 9.88 -5.35
N PRO A 67 1.74 11.18 -5.64
CA PRO A 67 0.42 11.77 -5.66
C PRO A 67 -0.54 10.97 -6.53
N CYS A 68 -1.70 10.63 -5.96
CA CYS A 68 -2.76 9.86 -6.60
C CYS A 68 -2.36 8.49 -7.17
N ALA A 69 -1.19 7.97 -6.81
CA ALA A 69 -0.76 6.65 -7.27
C ALA A 69 -1.67 5.56 -6.72
N PRO A 70 -2.02 4.54 -7.53
CA PRO A 70 -2.79 3.39 -7.07
C PRO A 70 -2.18 2.76 -5.83
N GLN A 71 -3.02 2.49 -4.82
CA GLN A 71 -2.59 1.80 -3.61
C GLN A 71 -2.69 0.28 -3.79
N PRO A 72 -1.81 -0.50 -3.12
CA PRO A 72 -1.90 -1.96 -3.13
C PRO A 72 -3.13 -2.47 -2.36
N GLY A 73 -3.51 -3.72 -2.62
CA GLY A 73 -4.59 -4.41 -1.92
C GLY A 73 -5.91 -4.43 -2.68
N GLY A 74 -7.03 -4.39 -1.94
CA GLY A 74 -8.39 -4.40 -2.48
C GLY A 74 -9.00 -5.78 -2.65
N GLN A 75 -8.53 -6.78 -1.90
CA GLN A 75 -9.05 -8.16 -1.98
C GLN A 75 -10.43 -8.33 -1.33
N GLY A 76 -10.80 -7.43 -0.41
CA GLY A 76 -12.11 -7.43 0.23
C GLY A 76 -13.24 -6.85 -0.64
N PRO A 77 -14.50 -7.01 -0.21
CA PRO A 77 -15.63 -6.46 -0.95
C PRO A 77 -15.62 -4.93 -0.95
N ARG A 78 -16.08 -4.32 -2.04
CA ARG A 78 -16.37 -2.89 -2.07
C ARG A 78 -17.67 -2.59 -1.32
N ILE A 79 -17.61 -1.68 -0.36
CA ILE A 79 -18.79 -1.29 0.42
C ILE A 79 -19.61 -0.23 -0.33
N VAL A 80 -20.93 -0.41 -0.33
CA VAL A 80 -21.89 0.49 -0.97
C VAL A 80 -23.00 0.81 0.04
N PRO A 81 -23.23 2.09 0.40
CA PRO A 81 -22.48 3.27 -0.05
C PRO A 81 -21.04 3.31 0.48
N ASP A 82 -20.12 3.93 -0.27
CA ASP A 82 -18.71 4.06 0.10
C ASP A 82 -18.53 5.16 1.16
N THR A 83 -18.95 4.87 2.38
CA THR A 83 -18.82 5.75 3.54
C THR A 83 -18.18 5.00 4.70
N VAL A 84 -17.55 5.74 5.59
CA VAL A 84 -16.94 5.17 6.80
C VAL A 84 -17.98 4.48 7.68
N SER A 85 -19.17 5.08 7.85
CA SER A 85 -20.25 4.48 8.65
C SER A 85 -20.69 3.15 8.02
N ALA A 86 -20.95 3.13 6.71
CA ALA A 86 -21.37 1.89 6.04
C ALA A 86 -20.30 0.80 6.14
N PHE A 87 -19.02 1.18 6.08
CA PHE A 87 -17.91 0.24 6.30
C PHE A 87 -17.88 -0.30 7.73
N LYS A 88 -18.00 0.59 8.74
CA LYS A 88 -18.01 0.22 10.16
C LYS A 88 -19.20 -0.66 10.52
N ASP A 89 -20.36 -0.42 9.92
CA ASP A 89 -21.62 -1.11 10.20
C ASP A 89 -21.83 -2.39 9.36
N TYR A 90 -20.89 -2.73 8.47
CA TYR A 90 -21.03 -3.86 7.55
C TYR A 90 -20.92 -5.22 8.26
N THR A 91 -22.06 -5.75 8.71
CA THR A 91 -22.20 -6.97 9.53
C THR A 91 -21.36 -8.19 9.10
N PRO A 92 -21.16 -8.46 7.79
CA PRO A 92 -20.28 -9.55 7.37
C PRO A 92 -18.84 -9.44 7.87
N PHE A 93 -18.30 -8.23 8.07
CA PHE A 93 -16.96 -8.04 8.64
C PHE A 93 -16.88 -8.47 10.10
N GLN A 94 -17.88 -8.14 10.92
CA GLN A 94 -17.96 -8.62 12.30
C GLN A 94 -18.17 -10.14 12.34
N SER A 95 -18.94 -10.69 11.40
CA SER A 95 -19.15 -12.14 11.31
C SER A 95 -17.86 -12.87 10.94
N MET A 96 -17.03 -12.31 10.05
CA MET A 96 -15.73 -12.89 9.70
C MET A 96 -14.82 -12.98 10.92
N SER A 97 -14.65 -11.89 11.68
CA SER A 97 -13.79 -11.87 12.86
C SER A 97 -14.29 -12.79 13.98
N LEU A 98 -15.60 -12.80 14.26
CA LEU A 98 -16.20 -13.65 15.28
C LEU A 98 -16.09 -15.15 14.96
N ASN A 99 -16.13 -15.52 13.68
CA ASN A 99 -16.05 -16.92 13.24
C ASN A 99 -14.61 -17.41 13.03
N ASN A 100 -13.62 -16.51 12.96
CA ASN A 100 -12.22 -16.84 12.71
C ASN A 100 -11.35 -16.45 13.92
N THR A 101 -11.54 -17.17 15.03
CA THR A 101 -10.84 -16.95 16.31
C THR A 101 -9.75 -17.99 16.59
N TYR A 102 -9.48 -18.88 15.65
CA TYR A 102 -8.49 -19.94 15.78
C TYR A 102 -7.32 -19.75 14.82
N ALA A 103 -6.10 -19.91 15.35
CA ALA A 103 -4.86 -20.00 14.59
C ALA A 103 -3.95 -21.07 15.23
N PRO A 104 -3.44 -22.06 14.47
CA PRO A 104 -2.59 -23.13 15.01
C PRO A 104 -1.34 -22.59 15.71
N GLY A 105 -1.14 -22.96 16.97
CA GLY A 105 0.04 -22.54 17.75
C GLY A 105 -0.07 -21.15 18.39
N TYR A 106 -1.24 -20.51 18.33
CA TYR A 106 -1.48 -19.20 18.91
C TYR A 106 -2.69 -19.21 19.85
N THR A 107 -2.68 -18.29 20.81
CA THR A 107 -3.81 -17.97 21.68
C THR A 107 -4.45 -16.69 21.19
N ASN A 108 -5.78 -16.70 20.98
CA ASN A 108 -6.53 -15.48 20.71
C ASN A 108 -6.66 -14.63 21.98
N ILE A 109 -6.31 -13.34 21.89
CA ILE A 109 -6.29 -12.41 23.03
C ILE A 109 -7.48 -11.47 23.01
N PHE A 110 -7.88 -11.02 21.82
CA PHE A 110 -9.08 -10.23 21.62
C PHE A 110 -9.71 -10.58 20.27
N THR A 111 -11.01 -10.34 20.18
CA THR A 111 -11.81 -10.64 18.99
C THR A 111 -12.72 -9.47 18.67
N ASN A 112 -12.86 -9.19 17.38
CA ASN A 112 -13.83 -8.25 16.81
C ASN A 112 -13.79 -6.84 17.39
N LEU A 113 -12.59 -6.29 17.59
CA LEU A 113 -12.43 -4.88 17.96
C LEU A 113 -12.49 -3.96 16.73
N THR A 114 -12.74 -2.67 16.96
CA THR A 114 -12.79 -1.62 15.93
C THR A 114 -11.50 -0.79 15.86
N ALA A 115 -10.39 -1.37 16.31
CA ALA A 115 -9.06 -0.79 16.27
C ALA A 115 -8.03 -1.90 16.03
N SER A 116 -6.96 -1.58 15.29
CA SER A 116 -5.82 -2.47 15.15
C SER A 116 -4.84 -2.26 16.31
N ALA A 117 -3.98 -3.26 16.51
CA ALA A 117 -2.93 -3.19 17.49
C ALA A 117 -1.93 -2.08 17.14
N ASN A 118 -1.46 -1.39 18.17
CA ASN A 118 -0.34 -0.46 18.08
C ASN A 118 0.63 -0.80 19.23
N LEU A 119 1.75 -1.41 18.87
CA LEU A 119 2.80 -1.84 19.78
C LEU A 119 4.14 -1.19 19.38
N HIS A 120 5.23 -1.50 20.09
CA HIS A 120 6.52 -0.86 19.87
C HIS A 120 7.32 -1.53 18.75
N SER A 121 7.38 -2.85 18.77
CA SER A 121 8.25 -3.70 17.97
C SER A 121 7.50 -4.23 16.74
N TYR A 122 7.13 -3.31 15.84
CA TYR A 122 6.47 -3.63 14.57
C TYR A 122 7.44 -4.34 13.60
N LEU A 123 6.99 -5.43 12.99
CA LEU A 123 7.79 -6.23 12.08
C LEU A 123 7.37 -6.11 10.60
N GLY A 124 6.16 -5.61 10.34
CA GLY A 124 5.63 -5.46 8.98
C GLY A 124 4.15 -5.83 8.87
N LEU A 125 3.59 -5.60 7.69
CA LEU A 125 2.23 -6.00 7.33
C LEU A 125 2.19 -6.76 6.01
N TYR A 126 1.15 -7.56 5.89
CA TYR A 126 0.80 -8.31 4.70
C TYR A 126 -0.68 -8.12 4.38
N TYR A 127 -1.02 -7.93 3.11
CA TYR A 127 -2.39 -7.99 2.63
C TYR A 127 -2.72 -9.44 2.25
N LEU A 128 -3.76 -9.98 2.84
CA LEU A 128 -4.23 -11.34 2.60
C LEU A 128 -5.38 -11.34 1.59
N ASP A 129 -5.51 -12.43 0.84
CA ASP A 129 -6.64 -12.63 -0.08
C ASP A 129 -7.99 -12.83 0.65
N THR A 130 -7.94 -13.35 1.87
CA THR A 130 -9.10 -13.61 2.71
C THR A 130 -8.79 -13.31 4.17
N TYR A 131 -9.83 -13.09 4.97
CA TYR A 131 -9.68 -12.98 6.43
C TYR A 131 -9.33 -14.36 7.03
N SER A 132 -8.03 -14.65 7.13
CA SER A 132 -7.52 -15.95 7.61
C SER A 132 -6.44 -15.78 8.69
N PRO A 133 -6.79 -15.96 9.97
CA PRO A 133 -5.81 -15.97 11.05
C PRO A 133 -4.73 -17.05 10.87
N SER A 134 -5.07 -18.17 10.23
CA SER A 134 -4.10 -19.24 9.95
C SER A 134 -3.07 -18.82 8.89
N ALA A 135 -3.46 -18.05 7.88
CA ALA A 135 -2.51 -17.48 6.92
C ALA A 135 -1.62 -16.44 7.59
N CYS A 136 -2.18 -15.54 8.41
CA CYS A 136 -1.39 -14.56 9.15
C CYS A 136 -0.40 -15.21 10.15
N ALA A 137 -0.80 -16.32 10.77
CA ALA A 137 0.09 -17.13 11.60
C ALA A 137 1.27 -17.72 10.79
N GLN A 138 1.07 -18.09 9.53
CA GLN A 138 2.17 -18.58 8.67
C GLN A 138 3.18 -17.47 8.38
N GLU A 139 2.73 -16.24 8.14
CA GLU A 139 3.61 -15.08 8.00
C GLU A 139 4.42 -14.85 9.29
N CYS A 140 3.76 -14.87 10.45
CA CYS A 140 4.42 -14.73 11.75
C CYS A 140 5.33 -15.92 12.13
N ASN A 141 5.14 -17.10 11.55
CA ASN A 141 6.06 -18.22 11.75
C ASN A 141 7.29 -18.12 10.85
N SER A 142 7.17 -17.44 9.72
CA SER A 142 8.25 -17.24 8.75
C SER A 142 9.12 -16.02 9.08
N ALA A 143 8.54 -15.02 9.75
CA ALA A 143 9.26 -13.86 10.25
C ALA A 143 10.06 -14.20 11.52
N ALA A 144 11.36 -13.89 11.50
CA ALA A 144 12.18 -13.93 12.70
C ALA A 144 11.60 -13.01 13.79
N ASP A 145 11.72 -13.42 15.04
CA ASP A 145 11.30 -12.67 16.23
C ASP A 145 9.80 -12.33 16.32
N CYS A 146 8.95 -12.80 15.40
CA CYS A 146 7.51 -12.58 15.51
C CYS A 146 6.91 -13.43 16.64
N THR A 147 6.28 -12.75 17.59
CA THR A 147 5.70 -13.34 18.80
C THR A 147 4.19 -13.12 18.90
N SER A 148 3.65 -12.19 18.13
CA SER A 148 2.22 -11.95 18.02
C SER A 148 1.84 -11.37 16.66
N PHE A 149 0.57 -11.48 16.29
CA PHE A 149 0.03 -10.86 15.09
C PHE A 149 -1.39 -10.37 15.32
N ASN A 150 -1.76 -9.30 14.62
CA ASN A 150 -3.11 -8.78 14.56
C ASN A 150 -3.63 -8.90 13.13
N ILE A 151 -4.80 -9.53 12.97
CA ILE A 151 -5.52 -9.57 11.70
C ILE A 151 -6.77 -8.69 11.79
N TYR A 152 -6.97 -7.81 10.82
CA TYR A 152 -8.08 -6.84 10.82
C TYR A 152 -8.52 -6.49 9.41
N ILE A 153 -9.67 -5.82 9.30
CA ILE A 153 -10.24 -5.36 8.04
C ILE A 153 -10.11 -3.83 8.00
N GLU A 154 -9.43 -3.32 6.99
CA GLU A 154 -9.11 -1.89 6.87
C GLU A 154 -9.75 -1.28 5.63
N ARG A 155 -10.34 -0.09 5.82
CA ARG A 155 -10.80 0.79 4.75
C ARG A 155 -9.63 1.66 4.33
N ASP A 156 -9.06 1.37 3.18
CA ASP A 156 -7.93 2.12 2.63
C ASP A 156 -8.31 2.92 1.39
N PRO A 157 -7.60 4.00 1.06
CA PRO A 157 -7.85 4.73 -0.18
C PRO A 157 -7.34 3.92 -1.37
N SER A 158 -8.07 3.93 -2.49
CA SER A 158 -7.59 3.27 -3.73
C SER A 158 -6.43 3.98 -4.41
N GLN A 159 -6.16 5.23 -4.04
CA GLN A 159 -5.08 6.07 -4.53
C GLN A 159 -4.44 6.82 -3.37
N ASN A 160 -3.18 7.21 -3.44
CA ASN A 160 -2.57 8.03 -2.40
C ASN A 160 -3.27 9.40 -2.31
N PRO A 161 -4.00 9.74 -1.23
CA PRO A 161 -4.80 10.96 -1.21
C PRO A 161 -3.92 12.22 -1.26
N THR A 162 -4.25 13.18 -2.13
CA THR A 162 -3.45 14.40 -2.34
C THR A 162 -4.35 15.60 -2.68
N LYS A 163 -3.94 16.81 -2.25
CA LYS A 163 -4.66 18.08 -2.46
C LYS A 163 -3.85 19.09 -3.29
N ASN A 164 -3.16 18.63 -4.33
CA ASN A 164 -2.17 19.41 -5.09
C ASN A 164 -1.05 19.98 -4.20
N ASP A 165 -0.70 19.29 -3.11
CA ASP A 165 0.29 19.69 -2.12
C ASP A 165 1.66 19.05 -2.32
N SER A 166 1.80 18.22 -3.36
CA SER A 166 3.07 17.61 -3.76
C SER A 166 3.61 18.20 -5.06
N THR A 167 4.93 18.34 -5.11
CA THR A 167 5.69 18.73 -6.31
C THR A 167 6.43 17.56 -6.95
N ALA A 168 6.27 16.34 -6.41
CA ALA A 168 6.88 15.14 -6.96
C ALA A 168 6.34 14.87 -8.37
N PRO A 169 7.18 14.54 -9.37
CA PRO A 169 6.71 14.14 -10.68
C PRO A 169 5.81 12.89 -10.59
N THR A 170 4.58 12.96 -11.07
CA THR A 170 3.66 11.81 -11.12
C THR A 170 2.89 11.79 -12.43
N VAL A 171 2.47 10.59 -12.86
CA VAL A 171 1.57 10.39 -14.00
C VAL A 171 0.11 10.19 -13.59
N TRP A 172 -0.17 10.11 -12.29
CA TRP A 172 -1.48 9.75 -11.75
C TRP A 172 -2.38 10.95 -11.44
N GLY A 173 -1.82 12.17 -11.52
CA GLY A 173 -2.49 13.41 -11.18
C GLY A 173 -2.15 13.89 -9.77
N TYR A 174 -2.50 15.14 -9.48
CA TYR A 174 -2.15 15.81 -8.23
C TYR A 174 -3.36 16.06 -7.31
N TRP A 175 -4.58 15.75 -7.78
CA TRP A 175 -5.82 16.01 -7.07
C TRP A 175 -6.68 14.76 -6.91
N CYS A 176 -6.67 14.19 -5.71
CA CYS A 176 -7.46 13.04 -5.30
C CYS A 176 -7.64 13.05 -3.77
N PRO A 177 -8.30 14.07 -3.19
CA PRO A 177 -8.35 14.23 -1.74
C PRO A 177 -9.11 13.11 -1.01
N ASN A 178 -10.12 12.54 -1.66
CA ASN A 178 -10.96 11.48 -1.12
C ASN A 178 -11.29 10.45 -2.23
N PRO A 179 -10.31 9.61 -2.62
CA PRO A 179 -10.52 8.61 -3.67
C PRO A 179 -11.49 7.52 -3.19
N PRO A 180 -12.04 6.69 -4.10
CA PRO A 180 -12.83 5.51 -3.71
C PRO A 180 -12.07 4.62 -2.72
N SER A 181 -12.77 3.96 -1.80
CA SER A 181 -12.11 3.04 -0.88
C SER A 181 -11.86 1.64 -1.47
N LEU A 182 -10.85 1.00 -0.92
CA LEU A 182 -10.56 -0.42 -0.97
C LEU A 182 -10.85 -1.04 0.40
N THR A 183 -11.11 -2.34 0.41
CA THR A 183 -11.18 -3.14 1.62
C THR A 183 -9.99 -4.09 1.64
N ASN A 184 -9.21 -4.03 2.72
CA ASN A 184 -8.02 -4.83 2.91
C ASN A 184 -8.16 -5.78 4.10
N TYR A 185 -7.70 -7.02 3.93
CA TYR A 185 -7.48 -7.97 5.03
C TYR A 185 -6.02 -7.85 5.46
N VAL A 186 -5.77 -7.11 6.53
CA VAL A 186 -4.42 -6.77 6.96
C VAL A 186 -3.94 -7.75 8.03
N CYS A 187 -2.75 -8.28 7.84
CA CYS A 187 -2.01 -9.08 8.81
C CYS A 187 -0.78 -8.28 9.28
N ALA A 188 -0.84 -7.72 10.49
CA ALA A 188 0.27 -6.98 11.10
C ALA A 188 1.05 -7.86 12.08
N LEU A 189 2.37 -7.90 11.94
CA LEU A 189 3.27 -8.73 12.72
C LEU A 189 4.02 -7.90 13.78
N TRP A 190 4.23 -8.49 14.95
CA TRP A 190 4.87 -7.83 16.08
C TRP A 190 5.82 -8.76 16.83
N ALA A 191 6.90 -8.19 17.36
CA ALA A 191 7.81 -8.88 18.30
C ALA A 191 7.42 -8.66 19.77
N ASP A 192 6.37 -7.88 20.04
CA ASP A 192 5.82 -7.70 21.38
C ASP A 192 4.69 -8.68 21.69
N ALA A 193 4.42 -8.87 22.97
CA ALA A 193 3.19 -9.50 23.42
C ALA A 193 2.01 -8.53 23.25
N MET A 194 0.83 -9.03 22.86
CA MET A 194 -0.29 -8.18 22.47
C MET A 194 -1.54 -8.37 23.31
N TYR A 195 -1.99 -7.32 24.00
CA TYR A 195 -3.13 -7.34 24.91
C TYR A 195 -4.39 -6.75 24.26
N ASN A 196 -5.55 -6.88 24.91
CA ASN A 196 -6.76 -6.16 24.47
C ASN A 196 -6.52 -4.64 24.42
N SER A 197 -5.81 -4.08 25.41
CA SER A 197 -5.42 -2.67 25.45
C SER A 197 -4.41 -2.26 24.38
N SER A 198 -3.87 -3.19 23.60
CA SER A 198 -2.99 -2.88 22.46
C SER A 198 -3.77 -2.37 21.26
N ALA A 199 -5.08 -2.65 21.16
CA ALA A 199 -5.93 -2.21 20.06
C ALA A 199 -6.32 -0.72 20.22
N THR A 200 -5.42 0.18 19.80
CA THR A 200 -5.56 1.63 19.98
C THR A 200 -5.47 2.43 18.68
N ASN A 201 -5.14 1.78 17.57
CA ASN A 201 -5.15 2.42 16.26
C ASN A 201 -6.55 2.31 15.63
N TYR A 202 -7.29 3.41 15.63
CA TYR A 202 -8.65 3.48 15.07
C TYR A 202 -8.68 3.90 13.59
N GLY A 203 -7.51 4.05 12.97
CA GLY A 203 -7.34 4.71 11.68
C GLY A 203 -7.16 6.22 11.83
N GLN A 204 -6.89 6.88 10.71
CA GLN A 204 -6.58 8.30 10.63
C GLN A 204 -7.05 8.88 9.30
N TYR A 205 -7.12 10.21 9.24
CA TYR A 205 -7.32 10.91 7.98
C TYR A 205 -6.02 10.89 7.14
N ARG A 206 -6.14 10.58 5.86
CA ARG A 206 -5.08 10.59 4.84
C ARG A 206 -5.37 11.71 3.84
N GLY A 207 -4.39 12.55 3.53
CA GLY A 207 -4.58 13.72 2.63
C GLY A 207 -5.65 14.72 3.10
N GLY A 208 -6.06 14.63 4.38
CA GLY A 208 -7.06 15.49 5.03
C GLY A 208 -8.51 15.08 4.86
N ASP A 209 -8.91 14.38 3.78
CA ASP A 209 -10.34 14.10 3.51
C ASP A 209 -10.71 12.61 3.50
N PHE A 210 -9.76 11.70 3.24
CA PHE A 210 -10.04 10.27 3.29
C PHE A 210 -9.85 9.74 4.71
N GLU A 211 -10.89 9.20 5.33
CA GLU A 211 -10.81 8.55 6.64
C GLU A 211 -10.54 7.04 6.49
N VAL A 212 -9.37 6.60 6.97
CA VAL A 212 -9.08 5.17 7.19
C VAL A 212 -9.89 4.68 8.38
N ALA A 213 -10.42 3.48 8.28
CA ALA A 213 -11.20 2.86 9.35
C ALA A 213 -10.87 1.38 9.50
N ILE A 214 -10.88 0.90 10.74
CA ILE A 214 -10.55 -0.48 11.07
C ILE A 214 -11.74 -1.17 11.75
N VAL A 215 -12.04 -2.40 11.34
CA VAL A 215 -13.04 -3.27 11.97
C VAL A 215 -12.57 -4.73 12.00
N GLY A 216 -13.32 -5.58 12.71
CA GLY A 216 -13.09 -7.02 12.70
C GLY A 216 -11.69 -7.39 13.17
N SER A 217 -11.13 -6.66 14.12
CA SER A 217 -9.75 -6.84 14.56
C SER A 217 -9.64 -7.98 15.58
N ASN A 218 -8.84 -8.99 15.26
CA ASN A 218 -8.52 -10.12 16.14
C ASN A 218 -7.02 -10.14 16.44
N GLY A 219 -6.67 -10.38 17.71
CA GLY A 219 -5.30 -10.42 18.16
C GLY A 219 -4.86 -11.79 18.62
N PHE A 220 -3.65 -12.22 18.25
CA PHE A 220 -3.12 -13.54 18.54
C PHE A 220 -1.69 -13.47 19.06
N VAL A 221 -1.38 -14.26 20.09
CA VAL A 221 -0.04 -14.38 20.68
C VAL A 221 0.46 -15.81 20.54
N LYS A 222 1.72 -15.99 20.15
CA LYS A 222 2.35 -17.29 19.91
C LYS A 222 2.47 -18.06 21.23
N ASN A 223 2.05 -19.32 21.21
CA ASN A 223 2.10 -20.18 22.40
C ASN A 223 3.55 -20.50 22.78
N GLY A 224 3.81 -20.61 24.09
CA GLY A 224 5.12 -20.98 24.62
C GLY A 224 6.17 -19.85 24.63
N VAL A 225 5.85 -18.67 24.08
CA VAL A 225 6.72 -17.48 24.18
C VAL A 225 6.53 -16.75 25.52
N TYR A 226 5.30 -16.71 26.01
CA TYR A 226 4.94 -16.04 27.27
C TYR A 226 4.25 -17.01 28.23
N ASN A 227 4.46 -16.80 29.53
CA ASN A 227 3.70 -17.54 30.54
C ASN A 227 2.27 -17.00 30.62
N MET A 228 1.33 -17.79 30.10
CA MET A 228 -0.06 -17.36 29.94
C MET A 228 -0.80 -17.11 31.26
N SER A 229 -0.43 -17.76 32.37
CA SER A 229 -1.06 -17.45 33.66
C SER A 229 -0.69 -16.06 34.19
N SER A 230 0.58 -15.65 34.01
CA SER A 230 1.02 -14.30 34.36
C SER A 230 0.58 -13.24 33.34
N TYR A 231 0.46 -13.65 32.08
CA TYR A 231 0.09 -12.80 30.95
C TYR A 231 -1.29 -12.17 31.14
N TRP A 232 -2.30 -12.98 31.49
CA TRP A 232 -3.65 -12.50 31.75
C TRP A 232 -3.77 -11.67 33.04
N SER A 233 -2.82 -11.79 33.97
CA SER A 233 -2.75 -10.94 35.17
C SER A 233 -2.04 -9.60 34.94
N GLY A 234 -1.61 -9.28 33.71
CA GLY A 234 -0.96 -8.02 33.37
C GLY A 234 0.50 -7.89 33.84
N ALA A 235 1.11 -8.99 34.28
CA ALA A 235 2.52 -9.04 34.65
C ALA A 235 3.29 -9.70 33.49
N PRO A 236 4.01 -8.95 32.64
CA PRO A 236 4.81 -9.56 31.58
C PRO A 236 5.92 -10.40 32.22
N SER A 237 5.76 -11.72 32.21
CA SER A 237 6.88 -12.64 32.42
C SER A 237 7.13 -13.37 31.11
N VAL A 238 8.25 -13.01 30.48
CA VAL A 238 8.82 -13.82 29.39
C VAL A 238 9.16 -15.17 29.99
N SER A 239 8.56 -16.25 29.47
CA SER A 239 9.04 -17.57 29.85
C SER A 239 10.42 -17.72 29.24
N ALA A 240 11.45 -17.90 30.07
CA ALA A 240 12.78 -18.24 29.60
C ALA A 240 12.68 -19.53 28.77
N GLY A 241 12.63 -19.40 27.44
CA GLY A 241 12.64 -20.52 26.51
C GLY A 241 13.96 -21.29 26.60
N PRO A 242 13.99 -22.57 26.21
CA PRO A 242 15.19 -23.38 26.30
C PRO A 242 16.25 -22.80 25.35
N THR A 243 17.43 -22.51 25.90
CA THR A 243 18.66 -22.26 25.16
C THR A 243 19.05 -23.52 24.39
N SER A 244 18.49 -23.70 23.19
CA SER A 244 18.91 -24.70 22.22
C SER A 244 19.36 -23.95 20.97
N GLY A 245 20.62 -24.17 20.58
CA GLY A 245 21.39 -23.30 19.71
C GLY A 245 20.76 -22.96 18.36
N MET A 246 21.01 -21.72 17.92
CA MET A 246 20.73 -21.25 16.57
C MET A 246 21.36 -22.20 15.53
N PRO A 247 20.58 -22.73 14.57
CA PRO A 247 21.13 -23.15 13.30
C PRO A 247 21.47 -21.89 12.47
N THR A 248 22.66 -21.89 11.88
CA THR A 248 23.14 -20.86 10.94
C THR A 248 22.17 -20.64 9.77
N PRO A 249 22.00 -19.40 9.26
CA PRO A 249 21.07 -19.13 8.16
C PRO A 249 21.50 -19.82 6.87
N GLN A 250 20.59 -20.60 6.29
CA GLN A 250 20.70 -21.11 4.93
C GLN A 250 19.93 -20.15 4.01
N PRO A 251 20.50 -19.66 2.90
CA PRO A 251 19.80 -18.75 2.00
C PRO A 251 18.79 -19.55 1.19
N SER A 252 17.50 -19.17 1.27
CA SER A 252 16.51 -19.62 0.30
C SER A 252 15.99 -18.43 -0.47
N ALA A 253 16.14 -18.53 -1.79
CA ALA A 253 15.69 -17.55 -2.76
C ALA A 253 14.18 -17.67 -2.93
N SER A 254 13.45 -16.60 -2.63
CA SER A 254 12.14 -16.31 -3.21
C SER A 254 11.88 -14.81 -3.04
N GLY A 255 11.65 -14.14 -4.16
CA GLY A 255 11.42 -12.70 -4.20
C GLY A 255 10.12 -12.34 -3.49
N ILE A 256 10.24 -11.66 -2.35
CA ILE A 256 9.15 -10.96 -1.69
C ILE A 256 9.55 -9.49 -1.70
N VAL A 257 8.74 -8.65 -2.36
CA VAL A 257 8.89 -7.20 -2.30
C VAL A 257 8.25 -6.75 -1.00
N ALA A 258 9.09 -6.56 0.03
CA ALA A 258 8.68 -5.88 1.25
C ALA A 258 8.42 -4.40 0.94
N TYR A 259 7.20 -3.92 1.22
CA TYR A 259 6.93 -2.48 1.20
C TYR A 259 7.41 -1.86 2.51
N THR A 260 8.61 -1.31 2.52
CA THR A 260 9.12 -0.50 3.63
C THR A 260 8.73 0.96 3.43
N GLY A 261 7.47 1.28 3.72
CA GLY A 261 7.06 2.67 3.91
C GLY A 261 7.73 3.21 5.17
N GLY A 262 8.64 4.17 5.00
CA GLY A 262 9.42 4.75 6.10
C GLY A 262 8.54 5.46 7.11
N ALA A 263 8.45 4.93 8.33
CA ALA A 263 8.04 5.71 9.47
C ALA A 263 9.11 6.78 9.73
N SER A 264 8.82 8.03 9.37
CA SER A 264 9.63 9.17 9.79
C SER A 264 9.57 9.27 11.31
N VAL A 265 10.67 8.88 11.95
CA VAL A 265 10.92 9.06 13.38
C VAL A 265 10.95 10.56 13.65
N LEU A 266 9.91 11.10 14.28
CA LEU A 266 9.98 12.43 14.90
C LEU A 266 10.80 12.27 16.17
N GLU A 267 12.08 12.64 16.09
CA GLU A 267 12.95 12.75 17.26
C GLU A 267 12.35 13.75 18.25
N SER A 268 12.03 13.24 19.44
CA SER A 268 11.69 14.01 20.62
C SER A 268 12.92 14.80 21.08
N GLY A 269 12.86 16.12 20.94
CA GLY A 269 13.79 17.02 21.61
C GLY A 269 13.15 18.39 21.77
N TRP A 270 13.38 18.99 22.94
CA TRP A 270 13.09 20.39 23.27
C TRP A 270 11.67 20.67 23.81
N MET A 271 11.31 19.99 24.90
CA MET A 271 10.56 20.66 25.98
C MET A 271 11.56 21.50 26.79
N TRP A 272 11.26 22.79 26.99
CA TRP A 272 11.19 23.51 28.27
C TRP A 272 11.45 25.02 28.09
N MET A 273 10.63 25.81 28.80
CA MET A 273 10.76 27.23 29.13
C MET A 273 10.24 28.26 28.12
N ALA A 274 8.96 28.64 28.27
CA ALA A 274 8.58 30.05 28.48
C ALA A 274 7.15 30.13 29.05
N SER A 275 7.05 30.08 30.38
CA SER A 275 5.85 30.50 31.10
C SER A 275 5.84 32.03 31.23
N ALA A 276 4.74 32.61 30.78
CA ALA A 276 3.95 33.67 31.43
C ALA A 276 4.51 35.12 31.58
N MET A 277 3.57 36.03 31.24
CA MET A 277 3.37 37.41 31.70
C MET A 277 4.19 38.54 31.05
N VAL A 278 3.47 39.51 30.47
CA VAL A 278 3.37 40.92 30.94
C VAL A 278 2.32 41.65 30.06
N VAL A 279 1.11 41.84 30.58
CA VAL A 279 0.50 43.12 31.03
C VAL A 279 -0.31 43.85 29.95
N ALA A 280 -1.62 43.94 30.22
CA ALA A 280 -2.52 44.92 29.64
C ALA A 280 -2.24 46.31 30.24
N VAL A 281 -2.14 47.34 29.39
CA VAL A 281 -2.42 48.74 29.78
C VAL A 281 -3.24 49.37 28.66
N MET A 282 -4.36 49.98 29.07
CA MET A 282 -5.31 50.71 28.25
C MET A 282 -4.82 52.11 27.82
N LEU A 283 -5.56 52.66 26.85
CA LEU A 283 -6.06 54.05 26.75
C LEU A 283 -5.33 55.06 25.85
N VAL A 284 -6.16 55.65 24.96
CA VAL A 284 -6.09 57.00 24.33
C VAL A 284 -5.29 57.14 23.02
N LEU A 285 -5.94 56.92 21.86
CA LEU A 285 -6.55 57.93 20.97
C LEU A 285 -7.25 57.24 19.78
#